data_AF-A0A3C0QI70-F1
#
_entry.id   AF-A0A3C0QI70-F1
#
_cell.length_a   1.000
_cell.length_b   1.000
_cell.length_c   1.000
_cell.angle_alpha   90.00
_cell.angle_beta   90.00
_cell.angle_gamma   90.00
#
_symmetry.space_group_name_H-M   'P 1'
#
loop_
_entity.id
_entity.type
_entity.pdbx_description
1 polymer ?
#
loop_
_entity_poly.entity_id
_entity_poly.type
_entity_poly.pdbx_seq_one_letter_code
_entity_poly.pdbx_strand_id
1 'polypeptide(L)' 'MLGAVAAGDFEDINGALDSFIKVRKSIDPEKKQVDYFKEKFEVYKNIYSSVKDFNHYLD' A
#
# COMPACT_ATOMS: atom_id res chain seq x y z
N MET A 1 12.99 18.34 -5.00
CA MET A 1 13.57 17.02 -5.23
C MET A 1 14.16 16.91 -6.64
N LEU A 2 13.35 16.76 -7.70
CA LEU A 2 13.88 16.70 -9.08
C LEU A 2 14.74 17.92 -9.46
N GLY A 3 14.30 19.13 -9.08
CA GLY A 3 15.11 20.34 -9.27
C GLY A 3 16.41 20.38 -8.46
N ALA A 4 16.46 19.73 -7.29
CA ALA A 4 17.67 19.67 -6.47
C ALA A 4 18.68 18.64 -7.03
N VAL A 5 18.19 17.54 -7.60
CA VAL A 5 19.03 16.60 -8.37
C VAL A 5 19.57 17.28 -9.64
N ALA A 6 18.72 17.99 -10.37
CA ALA A 6 19.13 18.72 -11.58
C ALA A 6 20.11 19.87 -11.29
N ALA A 7 20.04 20.47 -10.10
CA ALA A 7 20.98 21.50 -9.65
C ALA A 7 22.31 20.94 -9.11
N GLY A 8 22.43 19.61 -8.96
CA GLY A 8 23.61 18.94 -8.42
C GLY A 8 23.69 18.89 -6.89
N ASP A 9 22.65 19.32 -6.18
CA ASP A 9 22.58 19.25 -4.71
C ASP A 9 22.49 17.79 -4.20
N PHE A 10 22.04 16.87 -5.06
CA PHE A 10 21.98 15.44 -4.80
C PHE A 10 22.48 14.66 -6.04
N GLU A 11 23.29 13.63 -5.82
CA GLU A 11 23.89 12.81 -6.89
C GLU A 11 22.84 12.07 -7.73
N ASP A 12 21.77 11.59 -7.09
CA ASP A 12 20.68 10.90 -7.74
C ASP A 12 19.33 11.12 -7.04
N ILE A 13 18.28 10.57 -7.65
CA ILE A 13 16.91 10.67 -7.15
C ILE A 13 16.75 9.94 -5.80
N ASN A 14 17.51 8.87 -5.54
CA ASN A 14 17.38 8.10 -4.30
C ASN A 14 17.96 8.88 -3.12
N GLY A 15 19.13 9.51 -3.26
CA GLY A 15 19.70 10.38 -2.24
C GLY A 15 18.80 11.60 -1.95
N ALA A 16 18.13 12.12 -2.98
CA ALA A 16 17.12 13.15 -2.78
C ALA A 16 15.86 12.59 -2.08
N LEU A 17 15.40 11.38 -2.39
CA LEU A 17 14.26 10.77 -1.70
C LEU A 17 14.55 10.52 -0.22
N ASP A 18 15.71 9.95 0.11
CA ASP A 18 16.07 9.58 1.48
C ASP A 18 16.25 10.80 2.40
N SER A 19 16.70 11.93 1.86
CA SER A 19 16.84 13.17 2.64
C SER A 19 15.50 13.84 2.95
N PHE A 20 14.51 13.72 2.06
CA PHE A 20 13.19 14.33 2.22
C PHE A 20 12.17 13.39 2.89
N ILE A 21 12.22 12.09 2.60
CA ILE A 21 11.27 11.09 3.10
C ILE A 21 11.89 10.33 4.26
N LYS A 22 11.33 10.51 5.46
CA LYS A 22 11.76 9.79 6.66
C LYS A 22 10.75 8.71 7.02
N VAL A 23 11.22 7.46 7.14
CA VAL A 23 10.40 6.36 7.65
C VAL A 23 10.03 6.65 9.11
N ARG A 24 8.76 6.96 9.35
CA ARG A 24 8.28 7.28 10.72
C ARG A 24 7.95 6.04 11.54
N LYS A 25 7.46 4.99 10.87
CA LYS A 25 7.06 3.74 11.49
C LYS A 25 7.11 2.63 10.46
N SER A 26 7.78 1.54 10.82
CA SER A 26 7.60 0.25 10.15
C SER A 26 6.70 -0.61 11.01
N ILE A 27 5.83 -1.40 10.40
CA ILE A 27 4.98 -2.36 11.10
C ILE A 27 5.28 -3.72 10.50
N ASP A 28 5.90 -4.59 11.30
CA ASP A 28 6.09 -5.97 10.91
C ASP A 28 4.79 -6.75 11.11
N PRO A 29 4.36 -7.54 10.11
CA PRO A 29 3.11 -8.26 10.20
C PRO A 29 3.20 -9.37 11.25
N GLU A 30 2.26 -9.37 12.19
CA GLU A 30 2.16 -10.44 13.18
C GLU A 30 1.52 -11.68 12.53
N LYS A 31 2.25 -12.80 12.52
CA LYS A 31 1.83 -14.05 11.85
C LYS A 31 0.39 -14.46 12.20
N LYS A 32 0.02 -14.41 13.48
CA LYS A 32 -1.32 -14.78 13.96
C LYS A 32 -2.41 -13.90 13.35
N GLN A 33 -2.17 -12.60 13.25
CA GLN A 33 -3.10 -11.65 12.64
C GLN A 33 -3.19 -11.86 11.13
N VAL A 34 -2.05 -12.11 10.47
CA VAL A 34 -2.01 -12.43 9.04
C VAL A 34 -2.86 -13.65 8.73
N ASP A 35 -2.69 -14.73 9.50
CA ASP A 35 -3.43 -15.98 9.27
C ASP A 35 -4.94 -15.78 9.52
N TYR A 36 -5.29 -15.03 10.58
CA TYR A 36 -6.68 -14.65 10.84
C TYR A 36 -7.31 -13.84 9.70
N PHE A 37 -6.62 -12.81 9.22
CA PHE A 37 -7.16 -11.96 8.15
C PHE A 37 -7.18 -12.66 6.80
N LYS A 38 -6.26 -13.60 6.53
CA LYS A 38 -6.32 -14.46 5.34
C LYS A 38 -7.59 -15.31 5.32
N GLU A 39 -7.95 -15.92 6.43
CA GLU A 39 -9.19 -16.70 6.53
C GLU A 39 -10.43 -15.81 6.25
N LYS A 40 -10.47 -14.61 6.87
CA LYS A 40 -11.57 -13.67 6.65
C LYS A 40 -11.62 -13.15 5.21
N PHE A 41 -10.47 -12.98 4.56
CA PHE A 41 -10.40 -12.52 3.18
C PHE A 41 -11.06 -13.50 2.22
N GLU A 42 -10.88 -14.81 2.40
CA GLU A 42 -11.55 -15.81 1.55
C GLU A 42 -13.07 -15.76 1.70
N VAL A 43 -13.57 -15.58 2.93
CA VAL A 43 -15.02 -15.38 3.16
C VAL A 43 -15.51 -14.11 2.46
N TYR A 44 -14.79 -13.00 2.63
CA TYR A 44 -15.14 -11.73 1.97
C TYR A 44 -15.18 -11.86 0.45
N LYS A 45 -14.16 -12.51 -0.14
CA LYS A 45 -14.04 -12.69 -1.58
C LYS A 45 -15.25 -13.42 -2.17
N ASN A 46 -15.72 -14.46 -1.50
CA ASN A 46 -16.89 -15.22 -1.93
C ASN A 46 -18.19 -14.41 -1.88
N ILE A 47 -18.34 -13.55 -0.86
CA ILE A 47 -19.51 -12.70 -0.71
C ILE A 47 -19.46 -11.54 -1.71
N TYR A 48 -18.31 -10.87 -1.81
CA TYR A 48 -18.14 -9.67 -2.63
C TYR A 48 -18.42 -9.96 -4.10
N SER A 49 -17.96 -11.09 -4.65
CA SER A 49 -18.28 -11.46 -6.04
C SER A 49 -19.79 -11.56 -6.27
N SER A 50 -20.52 -12.13 -5.32
CA SER A 50 -21.96 -12.33 -5.41
C SER A 50 -22.75 -11.02 -5.28
N VAL A 51 -22.25 -10.08 -4.48
CA VAL A 51 -22.93 -8.80 -4.19
C VAL A 51 -22.53 -7.70 -5.18
N LYS A 52 -21.31 -7.74 -5.71
CA LYS A 52 -20.82 -6.76 -6.70
C LYS A 52 -21.71 -6.72 -7.93
N ASP A 53 -22.08 -7.89 -8.44
CA ASP A 53 -22.93 -7.99 -9.62
C ASP A 53 -24.32 -7.43 -9.33
N PHE A 54 -24.88 -7.71 -8.14
CA PHE A 54 -26.15 -7.13 -7.70
C PHE A 54 -26.11 -5.60 -7.61
N ASN A 55 -25.02 -5.03 -7.09
CA ASN A 55 -24.87 -3.58 -6.96
C ASN A 55 -24.87 -2.86 -8.31
N HIS A 56 -24.28 -3.46 -9.35
CA HIS A 56 -24.29 -2.89 -10.71
C HIS A 56 -25.68 -2.88 -11.37
N TYR A 57 -26.65 -3.66 -10.89
CA TYR A 57 -28.03 -3.63 -11.38
C TYR A 57 -28.89 -2.55 -10.71
N LEU A 58 -28.40 -1.92 -9.64
CA LEU A 58 -29.11 -0.88 -8.90
C LEU A 58 -28.71 0.56 -9.30
N ASP A 59 -27.69 0.71 -10.16
CA ASP A 59 -27.25 1.97 -10.79
C ASP A 59 -27.87 2.13 -12.19
#